data_AF-A0A194X187-F1
#
_entry.id   AF-A0A194X187-F1
#
_cell.length_a   1.000
_cell.length_b   1.000
_cell.length_c   1.000
_cell.angle_alpha   90.00
_cell.angle_beta   90.00
_cell.angle_gamma   90.00
#
_symmetry.space_group_name_H-M   'P 1'
#
loop_
_entity.id
_entity.type
_entity.pdbx_description
1 polymer ?
#
loop_
_entity_poly.entity_id
_entity_poly.type
_entity_poly.pdbx_seq_one_letter_code
_entity_poly.pdbx_strand_id
1 'polypeptide(L)'
;MAGGNALIPLKYMAENPGQLVRTVPCGMYHNESHKFRSRLGLEFASPIEISDNIAALYKAGQQNEAIPSLRKLVGVALHNMTLSHSNNGFDKIVDIMESLYGGSNARLHQKSQRNKELWRLYLQFESDPNFQRILYRMYQYQRRINLLGVESEDIGGASKSYILLLLLGLRFLELALAAVLRLPGLILFGPLPYLCNNLAQRYAERLLKNSAFKLTGRDVLASAKMLNALKFTTLLYIASETAMFAWLHWNYLGQSLVRVIPAPFAVVLGLTLISFIRVVSIWAWDRTVDVLRSILVLLILADPRKACMRESLEGEKRELEVHMWQYIVSDT
;
A
#
# COMPACT_ATOMS: atom_id res chain seq x y z
N MET A 1 24.62 -0.58 6.44
CA MET A 1 23.65 -1.22 7.36
C MET A 1 23.62 -2.73 7.10
N ALA A 2 24.45 -3.57 7.71
CA ALA A 2 24.36 -5.04 7.51
C ALA A 2 25.21 -5.91 8.46
N GLY A 3 25.61 -5.43 9.65
CA GLY A 3 26.42 -6.25 10.57
C GLY A 3 25.60 -7.20 11.46
N GLY A 4 24.42 -6.75 11.92
CA GLY A 4 23.64 -7.47 12.93
C GLY A 4 22.93 -8.74 12.43
N ASN A 5 22.50 -8.76 11.16
CA ASN A 5 21.58 -9.79 10.66
C ASN A 5 22.21 -11.18 10.54
N ALA A 6 23.53 -11.26 10.34
CA ALA A 6 24.27 -12.52 10.27
C ALA A 6 24.94 -12.89 11.61
N LEU A 7 25.27 -11.89 12.45
CA LEU A 7 26.00 -12.11 13.70
C LEU A 7 25.15 -12.82 14.76
N ILE A 8 23.90 -12.39 14.95
CA ILE A 8 22.99 -12.93 15.96
C ILE A 8 22.77 -14.44 15.79
N PRO A 9 22.37 -14.94 14.60
CA PRO A 9 22.13 -16.37 14.44
C PRO A 9 23.41 -17.21 14.54
N LEU A 10 24.55 -16.70 14.03
CA LEU A 10 25.84 -17.41 14.14
C LEU A 10 26.33 -17.49 15.60
N LYS A 11 26.18 -16.40 16.37
CA LYS A 11 26.51 -16.39 17.79
C LYS A 11 25.65 -17.39 18.56
N TYR A 12 24.36 -17.43 18.29
CA TYR A 12 23.44 -18.37 18.94
C TYR A 12 23.80 -19.84 18.64
N MET A 13 24.10 -20.18 17.38
CA MET A 13 24.54 -21.52 16.99
C MET A 13 25.91 -21.90 17.58
N ALA A 14 26.79 -20.93 17.79
CA ALA A 14 28.09 -21.15 18.43
C ALA A 14 27.95 -21.47 19.92
N GLU A 15 27.01 -20.82 20.61
CA GLU A 15 26.66 -21.06 22.01
C GLU A 15 25.84 -22.35 22.20
N ASN A 16 25.00 -22.73 21.24
CA ASN A 16 24.11 -23.89 21.30
C ASN A 16 24.35 -24.86 20.11
N PRO A 17 25.38 -25.72 20.18
CA PRO A 17 25.69 -26.66 19.10
C PRO A 17 24.57 -27.70 18.92
N GLY A 18 24.21 -27.99 17.66
CA GLY A 18 23.19 -28.97 17.30
C GLY A 18 21.76 -28.43 17.21
N GLN A 19 21.55 -27.12 17.42
CA GLN A 19 20.25 -26.48 17.20
C GLN A 19 20.14 -25.89 15.79
N LEU A 20 19.04 -26.23 15.12
CA LEU A 20 18.69 -25.71 13.81
C LEU A 20 18.18 -24.26 13.92
N VAL A 21 18.94 -23.31 13.38
CA VAL A 21 18.51 -21.91 13.26
C VAL A 21 18.12 -21.61 11.82
N ARG A 22 16.91 -21.08 11.65
CA ARG A 22 16.37 -20.63 10.37
C ARG A 22 16.31 -19.11 10.34
N THR A 23 16.77 -18.52 9.25
CA THR A 23 16.61 -17.08 8.99
C THR A 23 15.64 -16.87 7.86
N VAL A 24 14.66 -15.99 8.05
CA VAL A 24 13.69 -15.64 7.00
C VAL A 24 14.08 -14.28 6.44
N PRO A 25 14.56 -14.19 5.19
CA PRO A 25 14.83 -12.91 4.57
C PRO A 25 13.50 -12.21 4.27
N CYS A 26 13.40 -10.93 4.65
CA CYS A 26 12.23 -10.11 4.42
C CYS A 26 12.59 -8.93 3.52
N GLY A 27 11.89 -8.80 2.40
CA GLY A 27 11.97 -7.65 1.50
C GLY A 27 10.84 -6.67 1.78
N MET A 28 11.11 -5.39 1.54
CA MET A 28 10.13 -4.33 1.70
C MET A 28 10.18 -3.41 0.49
N TYR A 29 9.03 -3.17 -0.16
CA TYR A 29 8.96 -2.30 -1.32
C TYR A 29 7.84 -1.25 -1.18
N HIS A 30 8.07 -0.08 -1.78
CA HIS A 30 7.18 1.07 -1.74
C HIS A 30 6.63 1.37 -3.14
N ASN A 31 5.37 1.06 -3.41
CA ASN A 31 4.81 1.34 -4.73
C ASN A 31 4.60 2.84 -5.00
N GLU A 32 4.52 3.69 -3.97
CA GLU A 32 4.38 5.15 -4.15
C GLU A 32 4.97 5.93 -2.95
N SER A 33 6.28 5.84 -2.72
CA SER A 33 6.96 6.38 -1.51
C SER A 33 6.66 7.86 -1.20
N HIS A 34 6.33 8.65 -2.23
CA HIS A 34 6.08 10.08 -2.15
C HIS A 34 4.66 10.48 -1.71
N LYS A 35 3.70 9.55 -1.64
CA LYS A 35 2.31 9.84 -1.24
C LYS A 35 2.12 9.70 0.27
N PHE A 36 1.26 10.53 0.84
CA PHE A 36 0.80 10.33 2.21
C PHE A 36 0.00 9.04 2.28
N ARG A 37 0.28 8.19 3.27
CA ARG A 37 -0.30 6.84 3.42
C ARG A 37 0.03 5.91 2.25
N SER A 38 1.29 5.93 1.81
CA SER A 38 1.78 4.95 0.85
C SER A 38 1.63 3.54 1.41
N ARG A 39 1.22 2.61 0.55
CA ARG A 39 1.15 1.20 0.89
C ARG A 39 2.54 0.57 0.72
N LEU A 40 2.82 -0.37 1.59
CA LEU A 40 4.07 -1.09 1.67
C LEU A 40 3.80 -2.57 1.41
N GLY A 41 4.52 -3.14 0.45
CA GLY A 41 4.58 -4.59 0.31
C GLY A 41 5.67 -5.15 1.19
N LEU A 42 5.33 -6.15 2.00
CA LEU A 42 6.28 -6.99 2.71
C LEU A 42 6.32 -8.35 2.04
N GLU A 43 7.49 -8.76 1.61
CA GLU A 43 7.73 -10.08 1.04
C GLU A 43 8.60 -10.90 1.96
N PHE A 44 8.24 -12.17 2.13
CA PHE A 44 9.02 -13.14 2.89
C PHE A 44 9.56 -14.19 1.91
N ALA A 45 10.86 -14.45 1.99
CA ALA A 45 11.46 -15.59 1.31
C ALA A 45 11.20 -16.88 2.08
N SER A 46 11.50 -18.01 1.43
CA SER A 46 11.56 -19.29 2.14
C SER A 46 12.61 -19.24 3.25
N PRO A 47 12.36 -19.88 4.40
CA PRO A 47 13.33 -19.95 5.48
C PRO A 47 14.65 -20.56 4.99
N ILE A 48 15.75 -19.90 5.33
CA ILE A 48 17.10 -20.36 5.05
C ILE A 48 17.64 -21.05 6.29
N GLU A 49 17.93 -22.33 6.19
CA GLU A 49 18.65 -23.07 7.21
C GLU A 49 20.13 -22.72 7.16
N ILE A 50 20.68 -22.32 8.31
CA ILE A 50 22.11 -22.04 8.43
C ILE A 50 22.82 -23.37 8.60
N SER A 51 23.72 -23.70 7.68
CA SER A 51 24.51 -24.92 7.77
C SER A 51 25.45 -24.87 8.98
N ASP A 52 25.57 -25.97 9.70
CA ASP A 52 26.48 -26.12 10.84
C ASP A 52 27.94 -25.80 10.48
N ASN A 53 28.34 -25.99 9.22
CA ASN A 53 29.67 -25.64 8.72
C ASN A 53 29.98 -24.15 8.89
N ILE A 54 29.02 -23.25 8.61
CA ILE A 54 29.22 -21.80 8.75
C ILE A 54 29.28 -21.41 10.23
N ALA A 55 28.50 -22.08 11.09
CA ALA A 55 28.57 -21.90 12.54
C ALA A 55 29.90 -22.41 13.13
N ALA A 56 30.44 -23.52 12.61
CA ALA A 56 31.74 -24.06 13.00
C ALA A 56 32.89 -23.12 12.63
N LEU A 57 32.85 -22.52 11.43
CA LEU A 57 33.82 -21.48 11.01
C LEU A 57 33.79 -20.27 11.96
N TYR A 58 32.60 -19.84 12.38
CA TYR A 58 32.45 -18.76 13.35
C TYR A 58 33.04 -19.14 14.73
N LYS A 59 32.79 -20.36 15.21
CA LYS A 59 33.33 -20.89 16.47
C LYS A 59 34.85 -21.06 16.44
N ALA A 60 35.42 -21.38 15.29
CA ALA A 60 36.86 -21.49 15.06
C ALA A 60 37.59 -20.12 15.01
N GLY A 61 36.88 -19.01 15.23
CA GLY A 61 37.45 -17.66 15.20
C GLY A 61 37.55 -17.04 13.80
N GLN A 62 37.11 -17.74 12.75
CA GLN A 62 37.12 -17.25 11.36
C GLN A 62 35.87 -16.39 11.05
N GLN A 63 35.60 -15.42 11.91
CA GLN A 63 34.42 -14.53 11.78
C GLN A 63 34.43 -13.76 10.45
N ASN A 64 35.63 -13.44 9.94
CA ASN A 64 35.85 -12.74 8.68
C ASN A 64 35.40 -13.55 7.46
N GLU A 65 35.22 -14.86 7.57
CA GLU A 65 34.71 -15.71 6.49
C GLU A 65 33.27 -16.15 6.74
N ALA A 66 32.92 -16.49 7.99
CA ALA A 66 31.58 -16.94 8.36
C ALA A 66 30.51 -15.85 8.15
N ILE A 67 30.78 -14.62 8.60
CA ILE A 67 29.81 -13.52 8.50
C ILE A 67 29.54 -13.14 7.03
N PRO A 68 30.56 -12.92 6.17
CA PRO A 68 30.31 -12.63 4.76
C PRO A 68 29.65 -13.78 4.01
N SER A 69 29.94 -15.04 4.36
CA SER A 69 29.32 -16.21 3.72
C SER A 69 27.82 -16.26 3.97
N LEU A 70 27.40 -16.13 5.24
CA LEU A 70 25.98 -16.05 5.58
C LEU A 70 25.32 -14.81 4.96
N ARG A 71 26.01 -13.66 4.98
CA ARG A 71 25.52 -12.43 4.36
C ARG A 71 25.33 -12.57 2.86
N LYS A 72 26.23 -13.26 2.15
CA LYS A 72 26.12 -13.50 0.71
C LYS A 72 24.90 -14.38 0.42
N LEU A 73 24.68 -15.41 1.22
CA LEU A 73 23.54 -16.30 1.09
C LEU A 73 22.21 -15.54 1.29
N VAL A 74 22.10 -14.77 2.38
CA VAL A 74 20.92 -13.90 2.63
C VAL A 74 20.78 -12.83 1.55
N GLY A 75 21.89 -12.26 1.07
CA GLY A 75 21.93 -11.24 0.03
C GLY A 75 21.39 -11.74 -1.30
N VAL A 76 21.75 -12.95 -1.73
CA VAL A 76 21.19 -13.59 -2.93
C VAL A 76 19.68 -13.79 -2.80
N ALA A 77 19.22 -14.27 -1.64
CA ALA A 77 17.79 -14.45 -1.39
C ALA A 77 17.01 -13.12 -1.42
N LEU A 78 17.57 -12.05 -0.84
CA LEU A 78 17.00 -10.71 -0.87
C LEU A 78 17.00 -10.11 -2.29
N HIS A 79 18.08 -10.33 -3.05
CA HIS A 79 18.19 -9.84 -4.42
C HIS A 79 17.13 -10.46 -5.34
N ASN A 80 16.94 -11.78 -5.24
CA ASN A 80 15.91 -12.49 -6.01
C ASN A 80 14.48 -11.99 -5.72
N MET A 81 14.21 -11.46 -4.52
CA MET A 81 12.92 -10.85 -4.18
C MET A 81 12.79 -9.40 -4.70
N THR A 82 13.89 -8.67 -4.79
CA THR A 82 13.86 -7.26 -5.22
C THR A 82 13.79 -7.09 -6.74
N LEU A 83 14.34 -8.03 -7.52
CA LEU A 83 14.30 -7.99 -8.98
C LEU A 83 12.86 -7.95 -9.53
N SER A 84 11.90 -8.56 -8.84
CA SER A 84 10.48 -8.52 -9.21
C SER A 84 9.80 -7.14 -9.08
N HIS A 85 10.48 -6.09 -8.58
CA HIS A 85 9.84 -4.79 -8.30
C HIS A 85 10.64 -3.58 -8.83
N SER A 86 11.74 -3.81 -9.54
CA SER A 86 12.70 -2.74 -9.89
C SER A 86 12.32 -1.93 -11.14
N ASN A 87 11.39 -2.42 -11.97
CA ASN A 87 11.21 -1.89 -13.30
C ASN A 87 9.80 -1.30 -13.47
N ASN A 88 9.70 0.03 -13.29
CA ASN A 88 8.47 0.82 -13.16
C ASN A 88 7.41 0.65 -14.29
N GLY A 89 7.75 -0.01 -15.40
CA GLY A 89 6.81 -0.35 -16.48
C GLY A 89 6.26 -1.78 -16.42
N PHE A 90 7.03 -2.71 -15.85
CA PHE A 90 6.76 -4.15 -15.85
C PHE A 90 5.82 -4.54 -14.72
N ASP A 91 5.90 -3.85 -13.58
CA ASP A 91 4.95 -4.04 -12.46
C ASP A 91 3.50 -3.85 -12.95
N LYS A 92 3.26 -2.86 -13.82
CA LYS A 92 1.94 -2.62 -14.40
C LYS A 92 1.46 -3.77 -15.27
N ILE A 93 2.37 -4.42 -16.00
CA ILE A 93 2.03 -5.54 -16.88
C ILE A 93 1.66 -6.75 -16.01
N VAL A 94 2.44 -7.03 -14.97
CA VAL A 94 2.15 -8.11 -14.02
C VAL A 94 0.87 -7.84 -13.25
N ASP A 95 0.61 -6.60 -12.84
CA ASP A 95 -0.64 -6.18 -12.22
C ASP A 95 -1.84 -6.38 -13.17
N ILE A 96 -1.69 -6.11 -14.47
CA ILE A 96 -2.73 -6.36 -15.48
C ILE A 96 -2.97 -7.87 -15.66
N MET A 97 -1.89 -8.67 -15.73
CA MET A 97 -2.02 -10.12 -15.80
C MET A 97 -2.73 -10.66 -14.57
N GLU A 98 -2.37 -10.16 -13.38
CA GLU A 98 -2.96 -10.58 -12.13
C GLU A 98 -4.41 -10.09 -11.95
N SER A 99 -4.78 -8.90 -12.42
CA SER A 99 -6.18 -8.46 -12.37
C SER A 99 -7.09 -9.25 -13.32
N LEU A 100 -6.51 -9.90 -14.33
CA LEU A 100 -7.23 -10.72 -15.30
C LEU A 100 -7.31 -12.18 -14.82
N TYR A 101 -6.20 -12.72 -14.33
CA TYR A 101 -6.05 -14.13 -13.96
C TYR A 101 -6.28 -14.40 -12.47
N GLY A 102 -6.01 -13.41 -11.62
CA GLY A 102 -6.07 -13.54 -10.18
C GLY A 102 -7.50 -13.37 -9.67
N GLY A 103 -8.17 -14.48 -9.38
CA GLY A 103 -9.51 -14.42 -8.77
C GLY A 103 -9.54 -13.55 -7.50
N SER A 104 -10.67 -12.88 -7.29
CA SER A 104 -10.86 -11.80 -6.29
C SER A 104 -10.61 -12.18 -4.82
N ASN A 105 -10.49 -13.48 -4.51
CA ASN A 105 -10.39 -14.00 -3.14
C ASN A 105 -8.99 -14.56 -2.80
N ALA A 106 -7.97 -14.30 -3.60
CA ALA A 106 -6.61 -14.76 -3.31
C ALA A 106 -6.07 -14.04 -2.06
N ARG A 107 -5.52 -14.81 -1.11
CA ARG A 107 -4.82 -14.23 0.06
C ARG A 107 -3.56 -13.51 -0.41
N LEU A 108 -3.11 -12.48 0.31
CA LEU A 108 -1.94 -11.67 -0.06
C LEU A 108 -0.68 -12.50 -0.38
N HIS A 109 -0.44 -13.61 0.33
CA HIS A 109 0.70 -14.50 0.05
C HIS A 109 0.55 -15.25 -1.27
N GLN A 110 -0.66 -15.69 -1.62
CA GLN A 110 -0.93 -16.34 -2.91
C GLN A 110 -0.77 -15.35 -4.05
N LYS A 111 -1.20 -14.09 -3.84
CA LYS A 111 -1.02 -13.00 -4.80
C LYS A 111 0.46 -12.71 -5.05
N SER A 112 1.28 -12.60 -4.00
CA SER A 112 2.73 -12.41 -4.14
C SER A 112 3.41 -13.59 -4.86
N GLN A 113 3.03 -14.84 -4.54
CA GLN A 113 3.57 -16.02 -5.22
C GLN A 113 3.21 -16.04 -6.72
N ARG A 114 1.93 -15.80 -7.04
CA ARG A 114 1.45 -15.70 -8.43
C ARG A 114 2.15 -14.58 -9.19
N ASN A 115 2.35 -13.42 -8.56
CA ASN A 115 3.09 -12.32 -9.19
C ASN A 115 4.52 -12.75 -9.55
N LYS A 116 5.18 -13.56 -8.71
CA LYS A 116 6.52 -14.10 -9.00
C LYS A 116 6.50 -15.07 -10.17
N GLU A 117 5.48 -15.91 -10.28
CA GLU A 117 5.30 -16.83 -11.41
C GLU A 117 5.06 -16.05 -12.71
N LEU A 118 4.14 -15.08 -12.69
CA LEU A 118 3.87 -14.20 -13.83
C LEU A 118 5.12 -13.40 -14.26
N TRP A 119 5.94 -12.98 -13.30
CA TRP A 119 7.23 -12.36 -13.57
C TRP A 119 8.21 -13.28 -14.30
N ARG A 120 8.28 -14.56 -13.92
CA ARG A 120 9.16 -15.54 -14.59
C ARG A 120 8.68 -15.83 -16.01
N LEU A 121 7.37 -16.04 -16.17
CA LEU A 121 6.74 -16.25 -17.47
C LEU A 121 7.03 -15.07 -18.41
N TYR A 122 6.89 -13.85 -17.90
CA TYR A 122 7.23 -12.66 -18.68
C TYR A 122 8.69 -12.67 -19.15
N LEU A 123 9.64 -12.95 -18.26
CA LEU A 123 11.07 -12.97 -18.60
C LEU A 123 11.43 -14.07 -19.60
N GLN A 124 10.75 -15.22 -19.55
CA GLN A 124 10.97 -16.31 -20.50
C GLN A 124 10.45 -15.97 -21.90
N PHE A 125 9.24 -15.42 -21.98
CA PHE A 125 8.55 -15.15 -23.25
C PHE A 125 8.70 -13.70 -23.74
N GLU A 126 9.58 -12.90 -23.13
CA GLU A 126 9.80 -11.49 -23.48
C GLU A 126 10.13 -11.31 -24.97
N SER A 127 10.85 -12.27 -25.55
CA SER A 127 11.28 -12.26 -26.95
C SER A 127 10.24 -12.79 -27.95
N ASP A 128 9.13 -13.39 -27.50
CA ASP A 128 8.09 -13.93 -28.38
C ASP A 128 7.14 -12.81 -28.87
N PRO A 129 7.06 -12.55 -30.20
CA PRO A 129 6.17 -11.54 -30.75
C PRO A 129 4.68 -11.84 -30.51
N ASN A 130 4.28 -13.12 -30.36
CA ASN A 130 2.89 -13.48 -30.07
C ASN A 130 2.52 -13.11 -28.63
N PHE A 131 3.42 -13.41 -27.68
CA PHE A 131 3.26 -13.01 -26.28
C PHE A 131 3.13 -11.49 -26.15
N GLN A 132 4.02 -10.71 -26.78
CA GLN A 132 3.95 -9.25 -26.77
C GLN A 132 2.62 -8.70 -27.34
N ARG A 133 2.06 -9.35 -28.36
CA ARG A 133 0.76 -8.98 -28.92
C ARG A 133 -0.38 -9.19 -27.92
N ILE A 134 -0.35 -10.29 -27.17
CA ILE A 134 -1.33 -10.59 -26.12
C ILE A 134 -1.23 -9.54 -25.01
N LEU A 135 -0.01 -9.23 -24.55
CA LEU A 135 0.21 -8.18 -23.53
C LEU A 135 -0.34 -6.82 -23.97
N TYR A 136 -0.12 -6.46 -25.24
CA TYR A 136 -0.65 -5.23 -25.78
C TYR A 136 -2.19 -5.21 -25.77
N ARG A 137 -2.85 -6.33 -26.12
CA ARG A 137 -4.31 -6.45 -26.03
C ARG A 137 -4.80 -6.36 -24.58
N MET A 138 -4.14 -7.03 -23.64
CA MET A 138 -4.45 -6.94 -22.20
C MET A 138 -4.31 -5.50 -21.70
N TYR A 139 -3.26 -4.78 -22.13
CA TYR A 139 -3.08 -3.36 -21.81
C TYR A 139 -4.21 -2.49 -22.36
N GLN A 140 -4.62 -2.70 -23.61
CA GLN A 140 -5.74 -1.96 -24.21
C GLN A 140 -7.08 -2.27 -23.52
N TYR A 141 -7.30 -3.54 -23.15
CA TYR A 141 -8.45 -3.97 -22.36
C TYR A 141 -8.48 -3.28 -21.00
N GLN A 142 -7.38 -3.34 -20.23
CA GLN A 142 -7.28 -2.67 -18.94
C GLN A 142 -7.48 -1.16 -19.07
N ARG A 143 -6.95 -0.53 -20.13
CA ARG A 143 -7.16 0.91 -20.36
C ARG A 143 -8.65 1.22 -20.56
N ARG A 144 -9.40 0.40 -21.31
CA ARG A 144 -10.85 0.58 -21.49
C ARG A 144 -11.61 0.39 -20.19
N ILE A 145 -11.25 -0.61 -19.40
CA ILE A 145 -11.82 -0.83 -18.07
C ILE A 145 -11.53 0.32 -17.11
N ASN A 146 -10.30 0.82 -17.08
CA ASN A 146 -9.91 1.96 -16.25
C ASN A 146 -10.64 3.24 -16.67
N LEU A 147 -10.93 3.42 -17.96
CA LEU A 147 -11.76 4.53 -18.46
C LEU A 147 -13.22 4.41 -18.01
N LEU A 148 -13.71 3.18 -17.84
CA LEU A 148 -15.01 2.91 -17.22
C LEU A 148 -14.95 3.07 -15.70
N GLY A 149 -13.78 3.06 -15.07
CA GLY A 149 -13.62 3.16 -13.61
C GLY A 149 -14.02 1.89 -12.85
N VAL A 150 -14.17 0.76 -13.55
CA VAL A 150 -14.50 -0.54 -12.98
C VAL A 150 -13.22 -1.38 -12.85
N GLU A 151 -13.15 -2.32 -11.91
CA GLU A 151 -12.07 -3.31 -11.86
C GLU A 151 -12.45 -4.55 -12.67
N SER A 152 -11.49 -5.19 -13.35
CA SER A 152 -11.73 -6.38 -14.22
C SER A 152 -12.38 -7.55 -13.48
N GLU A 153 -12.24 -7.61 -12.17
CA GLU A 153 -12.83 -8.62 -11.28
C GLU A 153 -14.34 -8.44 -11.11
N ASP A 154 -14.84 -7.21 -11.14
CA ASP A 154 -16.24 -6.87 -10.84
C ASP A 154 -17.20 -7.06 -12.03
N ILE A 155 -16.66 -7.26 -13.24
CA ILE A 155 -17.45 -7.28 -14.48
C ILE A 155 -18.33 -8.53 -14.58
N GLY A 156 -17.91 -9.66 -13.99
CA GLY A 156 -18.58 -10.97 -14.14
C GLY A 156 -19.80 -11.23 -13.24
N GLY A 157 -20.27 -10.24 -12.49
CA GLY A 157 -21.40 -10.37 -11.58
C GLY A 157 -22.75 -10.02 -12.22
N ALA A 158 -23.40 -10.98 -12.89
CA ALA A 158 -24.78 -10.83 -13.35
C ALA A 158 -25.77 -10.92 -12.16
N SER A 159 -25.80 -9.89 -11.32
CA SER A 159 -26.81 -9.78 -10.26
C SER A 159 -28.11 -9.19 -10.81
N LYS A 160 -29.25 -9.63 -10.26
CA LYS A 160 -30.58 -9.14 -10.65
C LYS A 160 -30.67 -7.62 -10.40
N SER A 161 -31.28 -6.88 -11.32
CA SER A 161 -31.35 -5.40 -11.31
C SER A 161 -31.80 -4.80 -9.97
N TYR A 162 -32.76 -5.41 -9.28
CA TYR A 162 -33.25 -4.91 -7.98
C TYR A 162 -32.23 -5.05 -6.83
N ILE A 163 -31.37 -6.08 -6.87
CA ILE A 163 -30.33 -6.29 -5.85
C ILE A 163 -29.24 -5.23 -6.02
N LEU A 164 -28.89 -4.90 -7.26
CA LEU A 164 -27.93 -3.84 -7.59
C LEU A 164 -28.42 -2.47 -7.12
N LEU A 165 -29.71 -2.16 -7.32
CA LEU A 165 -30.31 -0.91 -6.84
C LEU A 165 -30.33 -0.82 -5.30
N LEU A 166 -30.65 -1.92 -4.61
CA LEU A 166 -30.60 -1.98 -3.14
C LEU A 166 -29.17 -1.76 -2.62
N LEU A 167 -28.19 -2.46 -3.19
CA LEU A 167 -26.77 -2.29 -2.87
C LEU A 167 -26.31 -0.85 -3.09
N LEU A 168 -26.70 -0.26 -4.22
CA LEU A 168 -26.39 1.13 -4.55
C LEU A 168 -26.94 2.08 -3.49
N GLY A 169 -28.21 1.90 -3.08
CA GLY A 169 -28.83 2.68 -2.02
C GLY A 169 -28.11 2.56 -0.67
N LEU A 170 -27.71 1.34 -0.28
CA LEU A 170 -26.93 1.10 0.94
C LEU A 170 -25.55 1.79 0.88
N ARG A 171 -24.89 1.82 -0.28
CA ARG A 171 -23.61 2.53 -0.45
C ARG A 171 -23.76 4.05 -0.38
N PHE A 172 -24.84 4.61 -0.92
CA PHE A 172 -25.14 6.04 -0.75
C PHE A 172 -25.42 6.40 0.70
N LEU A 173 -26.13 5.55 1.45
CA LEU A 173 -26.34 5.76 2.88
C LEU A 173 -25.01 5.70 3.66
N GLU A 174 -24.17 4.71 3.36
CA GLU A 174 -22.82 4.58 3.94
C GLU A 174 -21.97 5.83 3.64
N LEU A 175 -22.03 6.35 2.41
CA LEU A 175 -21.34 7.58 2.01
C LEU A 175 -21.86 8.81 2.77
N ALA A 176 -23.18 8.93 2.95
CA ALA A 176 -23.80 10.03 3.68
C ALA A 176 -23.39 10.02 5.16
N LEU A 177 -23.41 8.85 5.81
CA LEU A 177 -22.93 8.68 7.18
C LEU A 177 -21.43 9.00 7.29
N ALA A 178 -20.62 8.49 6.37
CA ALA A 178 -19.18 8.78 6.34
C ALA A 178 -18.90 10.28 6.14
N ALA A 179 -19.71 11.00 5.36
CA ALA A 179 -19.58 12.43 5.17
C ALA A 179 -19.78 13.19 6.49
N VAL A 180 -20.83 12.90 7.25
CA VAL A 180 -21.11 13.55 8.55
C VAL A 180 -19.95 13.33 9.54
N LEU A 181 -19.42 12.11 9.62
CA LEU A 181 -18.30 11.80 10.51
C LEU A 181 -16.99 12.49 10.09
N ARG A 182 -16.81 12.72 8.78
CA ARG A 182 -15.56 13.27 8.23
C ARG A 182 -15.53 14.80 8.20
N LEU A 183 -16.67 15.47 8.05
CA LEU A 183 -16.76 16.94 7.98
C LEU A 183 -15.97 17.67 9.08
N PRO A 184 -16.10 17.34 10.39
CA PRO A 184 -15.35 18.04 11.42
C PRO A 184 -13.83 17.86 11.25
N GLY A 185 -13.37 16.66 10.90
CA GLY A 185 -11.95 16.43 10.65
C GLY A 185 -11.43 17.04 9.36
N LEU A 186 -12.26 17.18 8.32
CA LEU A 186 -11.88 17.88 7.10
C LEU A 186 -11.68 19.38 7.36
N ILE A 187 -12.55 20.00 8.15
CA ILE A 187 -12.43 21.41 8.49
C ILE A 187 -11.17 21.65 9.33
N LEU A 188 -10.92 20.80 10.32
CA LEU A 188 -9.77 20.92 11.22
C LEU A 188 -8.43 20.56 10.56
N PHE A 189 -8.38 19.45 9.83
CA PHE A 189 -7.12 18.87 9.34
C PHE A 189 -6.94 18.93 7.83
N GLY A 190 -7.99 19.24 7.05
CA GLY A 190 -7.95 19.33 5.58
C GLY A 190 -6.86 20.24 5.00
N PRO A 191 -6.57 21.43 5.56
CA PRO A 191 -5.51 22.28 5.02
C PRO A 191 -4.09 21.71 5.28
N LEU A 192 -3.90 20.82 6.25
CA LEU A 192 -2.58 20.32 6.64
C LEU A 192 -1.89 19.51 5.53
N PRO A 193 -2.50 18.46 4.92
CA PRO A 193 -1.88 17.75 3.81
C PRO A 193 -1.50 18.65 2.64
N TYR A 194 -2.34 19.64 2.33
CA TYR A 194 -2.09 20.59 1.25
C TYR A 194 -0.87 21.46 1.53
N LEU A 195 -0.80 22.07 2.72
CA LEU A 195 0.34 22.89 3.15
C LEU A 195 1.64 22.06 3.20
N CYS A 196 1.58 20.85 3.76
CA CYS A 196 2.73 19.97 3.84
C CYS A 196 3.25 19.57 2.46
N ASN A 197 2.36 19.26 1.51
CA ASN A 197 2.73 18.88 0.16
C ASN A 197 3.38 20.04 -0.61
N ASN A 198 2.78 21.24 -0.56
CA ASN A 198 3.28 22.43 -1.25
C ASN A 198 4.67 22.84 -0.72
N LEU A 199 4.84 22.86 0.61
CA LEU A 199 6.13 23.18 1.22
C LEU A 199 7.20 22.11 0.95
N ALA A 200 6.82 20.82 0.96
CA ALA A 200 7.74 19.73 0.64
C ALA A 200 8.18 19.76 -0.84
N GLN A 201 7.30 20.11 -1.77
CA GLN A 201 7.65 20.30 -3.18
C GLN A 201 8.66 21.42 -3.35
N ARG A 202 8.40 22.60 -2.76
CA ARG A 202 9.33 23.74 -2.79
C ARG A 202 10.70 23.41 -2.18
N TYR A 203 10.72 22.62 -1.10
CA TYR A 203 11.97 22.20 -0.46
C TYR A 203 12.74 21.20 -1.33
N ALA A 204 12.06 20.22 -1.92
CA ALA A 204 12.66 19.25 -2.82
C ALA A 204 13.24 19.93 -4.09
N GLU A 205 12.52 20.89 -4.67
CA GLU A 205 12.99 21.66 -5.82
C GLU A 205 14.27 22.46 -5.54
N ARG A 206 14.38 23.05 -4.34
CA ARG A 206 15.59 23.78 -3.92
C ARG A 206 16.79 22.86 -3.75
N LEU A 207 16.58 21.69 -3.16
CA LEU A 207 17.65 20.72 -2.96
C LEU A 207 18.13 20.11 -4.28
N LEU A 208 17.21 19.79 -5.20
CA LEU A 208 17.56 19.27 -6.53
C LEU A 208 18.40 20.26 -7.35
N LYS A 209 18.19 21.57 -7.18
CA LYS A 209 19.00 22.61 -7.84
C LYS A 209 20.42 22.73 -7.27
N ASN A 210 20.61 22.35 -6.00
CA ASN A 210 21.87 22.54 -5.28
C ASN A 210 22.68 21.23 -5.13
N SER A 211 22.12 20.06 -5.47
CA SER A 211 22.77 18.76 -5.28
C SER A 211 23.49 18.28 -6.55
N ALA A 212 24.77 17.90 -6.42
CA ALA A 212 25.56 17.31 -7.50
C ALA A 212 25.08 15.90 -7.94
N PHE A 213 24.38 15.17 -7.06
CA PHE A 213 23.80 13.86 -7.35
C PHE A 213 22.30 14.00 -7.55
N LYS A 214 21.79 13.67 -8.75
CA LYS A 214 20.36 13.56 -9.06
C LYS A 214 19.76 12.33 -8.37
N LEU A 215 19.70 12.33 -7.05
CA LEU A 215 18.87 11.38 -6.32
C LEU A 215 17.41 11.68 -6.66
N THR A 216 16.62 10.64 -6.91
CA THR A 216 15.17 10.77 -7.12
C THR A 216 14.57 11.48 -5.91
N GLY A 217 14.24 12.76 -6.03
CA GLY A 217 13.82 13.65 -4.93
C GLY A 217 12.51 13.24 -4.21
N ARG A 218 11.97 12.06 -4.52
CA ARG A 218 10.81 11.45 -3.87
C ARG A 218 11.05 11.17 -2.39
N ASP A 219 12.22 10.69 -2.02
CA ASP A 219 12.53 10.37 -0.61
C ASP A 219 12.70 11.65 0.22
N VAL A 220 13.38 12.64 -0.34
CA VAL A 220 13.49 13.98 0.25
C VAL A 220 12.12 14.63 0.43
N LEU A 221 11.25 14.50 -0.56
CA LEU A 221 9.89 15.00 -0.50
C LEU A 221 9.05 14.26 0.56
N ALA A 222 9.23 12.95 0.71
CA ALA A 222 8.57 12.17 1.76
C ALA A 222 9.05 12.60 3.16
N SER A 223 10.36 12.75 3.38
CA SER A 223 10.91 13.22 4.65
C SER A 223 10.44 14.65 4.99
N ALA A 224 10.44 15.56 4.00
CA ALA A 224 9.96 16.92 4.18
C ALA A 224 8.47 16.97 4.53
N LYS A 225 7.65 16.14 3.87
CA LYS A 225 6.23 15.96 4.21
C LYS A 225 6.05 15.50 5.64
N MET A 226 6.81 14.50 6.09
CA MET A 226 6.72 13.96 7.45
C MET A 226 7.09 15.01 8.50
N LEU A 227 8.20 15.74 8.28
CA LEU A 227 8.64 16.79 9.21
C LEU A 227 7.67 17.96 9.28
N ASN A 228 7.15 18.41 8.13
CA ASN A 228 6.15 19.46 8.07
C ASN A 228 4.84 19.01 8.73
N ALA A 229 4.40 17.77 8.49
CA ALA A 229 3.21 17.22 9.11
C ALA A 229 3.34 17.20 10.63
N LEU A 230 4.49 16.80 11.18
CA LEU A 230 4.76 16.84 12.61
C LEU A 230 4.62 18.27 13.16
N LYS A 231 5.30 19.24 12.55
CA LYS A 231 5.27 20.65 12.97
C LYS A 231 3.87 21.24 12.95
N PHE A 232 3.17 21.17 11.81
CA PHE A 232 1.86 21.79 11.66
C PHE A 232 0.78 21.06 12.47
N THR A 233 0.89 19.74 12.63
CA THR A 233 0.00 19.00 13.54
C THR A 233 0.19 19.49 14.97
N THR A 234 1.43 19.58 15.47
CA THR A 234 1.68 20.07 16.84
C THR A 234 1.13 21.49 17.03
N LEU A 235 1.34 22.38 16.06
CA LEU A 235 0.79 23.75 16.12
C LEU A 235 -0.74 23.76 16.13
N LEU A 236 -1.40 22.94 15.31
CA LEU A 236 -2.85 22.86 15.28
C LEU A 236 -3.43 22.38 16.60
N TYR A 237 -2.80 21.37 17.24
CA TYR A 237 -3.23 20.86 18.54
C TYR A 237 -3.06 21.93 19.63
N ILE A 238 -1.95 22.67 19.64
CA ILE A 238 -1.76 23.77 20.59
C ILE A 238 -2.82 24.85 20.34
N ALA A 239 -3.06 25.22 19.08
CA ALA A 239 -4.07 26.21 18.72
C ALA A 239 -5.49 25.78 19.14
N SER A 240 -5.87 24.52 18.93
CA SER A 240 -7.18 24.00 19.33
C SER A 240 -7.35 23.98 20.84
N GLU A 241 -6.31 23.59 21.60
CA GLU A 241 -6.37 23.59 23.06
C GLU A 241 -6.45 25.00 23.63
N THR A 242 -5.67 25.95 23.09
CA THR A 242 -5.75 27.35 23.50
C THR A 242 -7.13 27.96 23.20
N ALA A 243 -7.73 27.64 22.04
CA ALA A 243 -9.07 28.08 21.68
C ALA A 243 -10.14 27.45 22.60
N MET A 244 -10.01 26.17 22.93
CA MET A 244 -10.91 25.48 23.87
C MET A 244 -10.80 26.07 25.28
N PHE A 245 -9.59 26.31 25.76
CA PHE A 245 -9.34 26.94 27.05
C PHE A 245 -9.94 28.36 27.11
N ALA A 246 -9.72 29.16 26.06
CA ALA A 246 -10.34 30.49 25.96
C ALA A 246 -11.87 30.41 25.96
N TRP A 247 -12.46 29.47 25.20
CA TRP A 247 -13.91 29.28 25.13
C TRP A 247 -14.51 28.87 26.48
N LEU A 248 -13.84 27.99 27.23
CA LEU A 248 -14.27 27.55 28.56
C LEU A 248 -14.35 28.71 29.57
N HIS A 249 -13.48 29.71 29.43
CA HIS A 249 -13.45 30.86 30.34
C HIS A 249 -14.29 32.05 29.87
N TRP A 250 -14.55 32.18 28.56
CA TRP A 250 -15.27 33.32 27.98
C TRP A 250 -16.79 33.22 28.10
N ASN A 251 -17.37 32.01 28.01
CA ASN A 251 -18.83 31.82 27.95
C ASN A 251 -19.41 31.26 29.25
N TYR A 252 -20.66 31.62 29.57
CA TYR A 252 -21.38 31.13 30.75
C TYR A 252 -21.51 29.59 30.78
N LEU A 253 -21.72 28.97 29.62
CA LEU A 253 -21.73 27.51 29.45
C LEU A 253 -20.37 26.88 29.77
N GLY A 254 -19.28 27.49 29.31
CA GLY A 254 -17.92 27.03 29.60
C GLY A 254 -17.60 27.11 31.09
N GLN A 255 -17.96 28.23 31.73
CA GLN A 255 -17.76 28.42 33.16
C GLN A 255 -18.59 27.44 34.00
N SER A 256 -19.78 27.07 33.54
CA SER A 256 -20.59 26.03 34.18
C SER A 256 -19.96 24.64 34.06
N LEU A 257 -19.34 24.33 32.91
CA LEU A 257 -18.59 23.10 32.68
C LEU A 257 -17.33 23.00 33.57
N VAL A 258 -16.57 24.09 33.71
CA VAL A 258 -15.36 24.12 34.56
C VAL A 258 -15.68 23.92 36.04
N ARG A 259 -16.90 24.25 36.49
CA ARG A 259 -17.36 23.98 37.87
C ARG A 259 -17.59 22.48 38.12
N VAL A 260 -17.95 21.72 37.09
CA VAL A 260 -18.19 20.26 37.19
C VAL A 260 -16.91 19.47 36.90
N ILE A 261 -16.14 19.91 35.92
CA ILE A 261 -14.89 19.27 35.48
C ILE A 261 -13.76 20.29 35.64
N PRO A 262 -12.77 20.06 36.52
CA PRO A 262 -11.68 20.99 36.71
C PRO A 262 -10.93 21.24 35.39
N ALA A 263 -10.47 22.47 35.17
CA ALA A 263 -9.79 22.91 33.95
C ALA A 263 -8.71 21.94 33.39
N PRO A 264 -7.81 21.33 34.19
CA PRO A 264 -6.82 20.39 33.63
C PRO A 264 -7.46 19.12 33.04
N PHE A 265 -8.55 18.61 33.62
CA PHE A 265 -9.26 17.46 33.07
C PHE A 265 -10.02 17.81 31.78
N ALA A 266 -10.54 19.03 31.68
CA ALA A 266 -11.17 19.52 30.45
C ALA A 266 -10.17 19.60 29.29
N VAL A 267 -8.92 20.03 29.54
CA VAL A 267 -7.83 20.04 28.56
C VAL A 267 -7.47 18.63 28.08
N VAL A 268 -7.31 17.68 29.01
CA VAL A 268 -7.06 16.28 28.65
C VAL A 268 -8.21 15.70 27.83
N LEU A 269 -9.46 16.01 28.21
CA LEU A 269 -10.64 15.58 27.47
C LEU A 269 -10.66 16.18 26.06
N GLY A 270 -10.33 17.46 25.89
CA GLY A 270 -10.16 18.10 24.57
C GLY A 270 -9.14 17.40 23.70
N LEU A 271 -7.96 17.10 24.25
CA LEU A 271 -6.89 16.39 23.54
C LEU A 271 -7.33 15.00 23.09
N THR A 272 -8.06 14.27 23.93
CA THR A 272 -8.60 12.96 23.57
C THR A 272 -9.67 13.07 22.49
N LEU A 273 -10.55 14.08 22.57
CA LEU A 273 -11.65 14.28 21.65
C LEU A 273 -11.16 14.71 20.26
N ILE A 274 -10.21 15.65 20.18
CA ILE A 274 -9.63 16.06 18.90
C ILE A 274 -8.82 14.92 18.26
N SER A 275 -8.12 14.11 19.06
CA SER A 275 -7.43 12.90 18.60
C SER A 275 -8.41 11.85 18.08
N PHE A 276 -9.53 11.65 18.78
CA PHE A 276 -10.59 10.75 18.36
C PHE A 276 -11.22 11.20 17.04
N ILE A 277 -11.60 12.49 16.93
CA ILE A 277 -12.13 13.08 15.68
C ILE A 277 -11.15 12.85 14.53
N ARG A 278 -9.84 13.06 14.77
CA ARG A 278 -8.81 12.83 13.76
C ARG A 278 -8.78 11.37 13.30
N VAL A 279 -8.73 10.42 14.22
CA VAL A 279 -8.68 8.98 13.91
C VAL A 279 -9.94 8.56 13.15
N VAL A 280 -11.12 8.95 13.61
CA VAL A 280 -12.40 8.65 12.96
C VAL A 280 -12.46 9.24 11.55
N SER A 281 -12.02 10.49 11.38
CA SER A 281 -12.03 11.16 10.07
C SER A 281 -11.05 10.52 9.09
N ILE A 282 -9.90 10.07 9.58
CA ILE A 282 -8.88 9.33 8.78
C ILE A 282 -9.40 7.96 8.39
N TRP A 283 -10.07 7.25 9.30
CA TRP A 283 -10.67 5.95 9.03
C TRP A 283 -11.84 6.04 8.03
N ALA A 284 -12.75 7.00 8.25
CA ALA A 284 -13.83 7.32 7.32
C ALA A 284 -13.28 7.73 5.96
N TRP A 285 -12.10 8.35 5.92
CA TRP A 285 -11.49 8.76 4.66
C TRP A 285 -11.13 7.58 3.75
N ASP A 286 -10.48 6.56 4.30
CA ASP A 286 -10.10 5.39 3.52
C ASP A 286 -11.34 4.66 2.99
N ARG A 287 -12.32 4.45 3.88
CA ARG A 287 -13.55 3.74 3.55
C ARG A 287 -14.35 4.44 2.44
N THR A 288 -14.34 5.77 2.41
CA THR A 288 -15.06 6.53 1.38
C THR A 288 -14.49 6.29 -0.02
N VAL A 289 -13.18 6.10 -0.17
CA VAL A 289 -12.58 5.86 -1.49
C VAL A 289 -13.08 4.55 -2.08
N ASP A 290 -13.14 3.50 -1.25
CA ASP A 290 -13.65 2.19 -1.66
C ASP A 290 -15.16 2.24 -1.93
N VAL A 291 -15.92 2.96 -1.10
CA VAL A 291 -17.37 3.17 -1.30
C VAL A 291 -17.63 3.92 -2.61
N LEU A 292 -16.91 4.99 -2.91
CA LEU A 292 -17.05 5.75 -4.17
C LEU A 292 -16.77 4.89 -5.39
N ARG A 293 -15.71 4.07 -5.35
CA ARG A 293 -15.42 3.09 -6.41
C ARG A 293 -16.58 2.11 -6.57
N SER A 294 -17.07 1.54 -5.46
CA SER A 294 -18.19 0.59 -5.51
C SER A 294 -19.48 1.20 -6.08
N ILE A 295 -19.78 2.47 -5.75
CA ILE A 295 -20.93 3.20 -6.30
C ILE A 295 -20.77 3.36 -7.81
N LEU A 296 -19.58 3.76 -8.27
CA LEU A 296 -19.29 3.93 -9.69
C LEU A 296 -19.45 2.61 -10.45
N VAL A 297 -18.92 1.52 -9.90
CA VAL A 297 -19.09 0.17 -10.44
C VAL A 297 -20.57 -0.21 -10.50
N LEU A 298 -21.31 -0.07 -9.40
CA LEU A 298 -22.73 -0.40 -9.33
C LEU A 298 -23.59 0.45 -10.29
N LEU A 299 -23.25 1.72 -10.50
CA LEU A 299 -23.94 2.58 -11.48
C LEU A 299 -23.74 2.08 -12.91
N ILE A 300 -22.53 1.64 -13.25
CA ILE A 300 -22.24 1.04 -14.56
C ILE A 300 -22.91 -0.33 -14.67
N LEU A 301 -22.94 -1.09 -13.58
CA LEU A 301 -23.54 -2.41 -13.57
C LEU A 301 -25.08 -2.36 -13.64
N ALA A 302 -25.71 -1.31 -13.11
CA ALA A 302 -27.16 -1.14 -13.11
C ALA A 302 -27.69 -0.52 -14.41
N ASP A 303 -26.84 0.05 -15.27
CA ASP A 303 -27.27 0.70 -16.52
C ASP A 303 -27.62 -0.34 -17.62
N PRO A 304 -28.91 -0.48 -18.00
CA PRO A 304 -29.34 -1.47 -18.98
C PRO A 304 -28.80 -1.18 -20.40
N ARG A 305 -28.41 0.06 -20.70
CA ARG A 305 -27.89 0.44 -22.03
C ARG A 305 -26.48 -0.10 -22.27
N LYS A 306 -25.76 -0.47 -21.21
CA LYS A 306 -24.38 -0.96 -21.26
C LYS A 306 -24.29 -2.49 -21.20
N ALA A 307 -25.42 -3.19 -21.21
CA ALA A 307 -25.46 -4.66 -21.15
C ALA A 307 -24.67 -5.32 -22.29
N CYS A 308 -24.87 -4.87 -23.54
CA CYS A 308 -24.15 -5.37 -24.72
C CYS A 308 -22.64 -5.09 -24.63
N MET A 309 -22.26 -3.90 -24.12
CA MET A 309 -20.86 -3.56 -23.89
C MET A 309 -20.22 -4.47 -22.83
N ARG A 310 -20.96 -4.82 -21.77
CA ARG A 310 -20.47 -5.74 -20.74
C ARG A 310 -20.21 -7.12 -21.32
N GLU A 311 -21.17 -7.66 -22.05
CA GLU A 311 -21.05 -8.99 -22.65
C GLU A 311 -19.83 -9.07 -23.59
N SER A 312 -19.59 -8.01 -24.36
CA SER A 312 -18.38 -7.89 -25.18
C SER A 312 -17.09 -7.86 -24.35
N LEU A 313 -17.07 -7.14 -23.22
CA LEU A 313 -15.90 -7.07 -22.33
C LEU A 313 -15.66 -8.38 -21.55
N GLU A 314 -16.71 -9.10 -21.19
CA GLU A 314 -16.62 -10.43 -20.59
C GLU A 314 -16.09 -11.45 -21.61
N GLY A 315 -16.57 -11.40 -22.86
CA GLY A 315 -16.08 -12.24 -23.94
C GLY A 315 -14.58 -12.00 -24.20
N GLU A 316 -14.16 -10.75 -24.30
CA GLU A 316 -12.76 -10.39 -24.49
C GLU A 316 -11.88 -10.82 -23.29
N LYS A 317 -12.39 -10.71 -22.05
CA LYS A 317 -11.69 -11.21 -20.86
C LYS A 317 -11.40 -12.71 -20.99
N ARG A 318 -12.43 -13.50 -21.33
CA ARG A 318 -12.31 -14.97 -21.47
C ARG A 318 -11.34 -15.35 -22.58
N GLU A 319 -11.36 -14.63 -23.71
CA GLU A 319 -10.41 -14.86 -24.81
C GLU A 319 -8.95 -14.63 -24.34
N LEU A 320 -8.70 -13.51 -23.65
CA LEU A 320 -7.37 -13.18 -23.11
C LEU A 320 -6.92 -14.18 -22.04
N GLU A 321 -7.83 -14.63 -21.17
CA GLU A 321 -7.54 -15.67 -20.17
C GLU A 321 -7.12 -16.99 -20.83
N VAL A 322 -7.82 -17.43 -21.88
CA VAL A 322 -7.49 -18.67 -22.61
C VAL A 322 -6.12 -18.56 -23.29
N HIS A 323 -5.83 -17.44 -23.95
CA HIS A 323 -4.53 -17.23 -24.59
C HIS A 323 -3.38 -17.22 -23.58
N MET A 324 -3.57 -16.61 -22.42
CA MET A 324 -2.55 -16.63 -21.37
C MET A 324 -2.37 -18.02 -20.74
N TRP A 325 -3.46 -18.78 -20.57
CA TRP A 325 -3.40 -20.15 -20.05
C TRP A 325 -2.51 -21.07 -20.90
N GLN A 326 -2.45 -20.86 -22.22
CA GLN A 326 -1.57 -21.62 -23.11
C GLN A 326 -0.09 -21.45 -22.77
N TYR A 327 0.32 -20.23 -22.40
CA TYR A 327 1.69 -19.94 -21.99
C TYR A 327 2.02 -20.46 -20.58
N ILE A 328 1.06 -20.37 -19.66
CA ILE A 328 1.23 -20.89 -18.29
C ILE A 328 1.42 -22.41 -18.30
N VAL A 329 0.59 -23.14 -19.07
CA VAL A 329 0.70 -24.62 -19.19
C VAL A 329 1.97 -25.05 -19.92
N SER A 330 2.53 -24.19 -20.80
CA SER A 330 3.78 -24.51 -21.48
C SER A 330 5.03 -24.42 -20.58
N ASP A 331 4.93 -23.77 -19.41
CA ASP A 331 6.02 -23.62 -18.43
C ASP A 331 5.96 -24.66 -17.29
N THR A 332 4.83 -25.37 -17.13
CA THR A 332 4.64 -26.44 -16.13
C THR A 332 5.01 -27.82 -16.64
#